data_AF-A0A9E3KCN1-F1
#
_entry.id   AF-A0A9E3KCN1-F1
#
_cell.length_a   1.000
_cell.length_b   1.000
_cell.length_c   1.000
_cell.angle_alpha   90.00
_cell.angle_beta   90.00
_cell.angle_gamma   90.00
#
_symmetry.space_group_name_H-M   'P 1'
#
loop_
_entity.id
_entity.type
_entity.pdbx_description
1 polymer ?
#
loop_
_entity_poly.entity_id
_entity_poly.type
_entity_poly.pdbx_seq_one_letter_code
_entity_poly.pdbx_strand_id
1 'polypeptide(L)'
;GRADTILIDCGPGSFTGVRVGLAAARALALGWGIGVHGYSSMAIIAAAAICDDEAIGVALIGGHGELFVQRYRLQPPMPLSPLESLTPQAAAAGFSEAHIFGSGAAQLVAARGTGTAHDRLPCAADALLLPDVLARLVPTPIYGRVADAKPAA
;
A
#
# COMPACT_ATOMS: atom_id res chain seq x y z
N GLY A 1 10.04 27.37 2.46
CA GLY A 1 10.01 25.92 2.22
C GLY A 1 10.08 25.12 3.51
N ARG A 2 9.13 25.33 4.42
CA ARG A 2 8.93 24.52 5.64
C ARG A 2 7.47 24.08 5.63
N ALA A 3 7.22 22.79 5.83
CA ALA A 3 5.88 22.24 5.96
C ALA A 3 5.46 22.23 7.45
N ASP A 4 4.15 22.20 7.71
CA ASP A 4 3.59 22.09 9.06
C ASP A 4 3.56 20.64 9.57
N THR A 5 3.60 19.66 8.65
CA THR A 5 3.65 18.22 8.94
C THR A 5 4.30 17.47 7.78
N ILE A 6 4.79 16.25 8.05
CA ILE A 6 5.30 15.32 7.02
C ILE A 6 4.40 14.09 6.98
N LEU A 7 3.93 13.73 5.80
CA LEU A 7 3.31 12.44 5.51
C LEU A 7 4.34 11.53 4.84
N ILE A 8 4.51 10.30 5.32
CA ILE A 8 5.48 9.34 4.79
C ILE A 8 4.83 8.00 4.44
N ASP A 9 5.17 7.46 3.27
CA ASP A 9 4.77 6.12 2.89
C ASP A 9 5.47 5.09 3.80
N CYS A 10 4.66 4.30 4.49
CA CYS A 10 5.10 3.24 5.39
C CYS A 10 5.14 1.88 4.70
N GLY A 11 4.74 1.79 3.43
CA GLY A 11 4.69 0.56 2.66
C GLY A 11 3.29 -0.05 2.53
N PRO A 12 3.20 -1.28 2.02
CA PRO A 12 4.28 -2.22 1.75
C PRO A 12 5.12 -1.82 0.52
N GLY A 13 6.39 -2.24 0.50
CA GLY A 13 7.32 -1.92 -0.58
C GLY A 13 8.75 -2.39 -0.28
N SER A 14 9.74 -1.77 -0.92
CA SER A 14 11.15 -2.08 -0.67
C SER A 14 11.52 -1.88 0.80
N PHE A 15 12.04 -2.94 1.43
CA PHE A 15 12.48 -2.91 2.84
C PHE A 15 13.48 -1.78 3.12
N THR A 16 14.49 -1.65 2.24
CA THR A 16 15.49 -0.59 2.34
C THR A 16 14.86 0.78 2.09
N GLY A 17 14.01 0.89 1.06
CA GLY A 17 13.36 2.16 0.69
C GLY A 17 12.49 2.72 1.81
N VAL A 18 11.62 1.89 2.40
CA VAL A 18 10.74 2.29 3.51
C VAL A 18 11.57 2.76 4.70
N ARG A 19 12.60 2.02 5.11
CA ARG A 19 13.42 2.38 6.28
C ARG A 19 14.20 3.67 6.07
N VAL A 20 14.80 3.85 4.90
CA VAL A 20 15.53 5.08 4.56
C VAL A 20 14.58 6.28 4.52
N GLY A 21 13.42 6.14 3.89
CA GLY A 21 12.41 7.21 3.82
C GLY A 21 11.88 7.61 5.20
N LEU A 22 11.58 6.63 6.05
CA LEU A 22 11.12 6.87 7.42
C LEU A 22 12.18 7.58 8.27
N ALA A 23 13.44 7.17 8.16
CA ALA A 23 14.54 7.82 8.86
C ALA A 23 14.73 9.27 8.41
N ALA A 24 14.68 9.52 7.10
CA ALA A 24 14.76 10.87 6.53
C ALA A 24 13.60 11.77 7.00
N ALA A 25 12.36 11.27 6.94
CA ALA A 25 11.18 11.99 7.41
C ALA A 25 11.28 12.38 8.89
N ARG A 26 11.71 11.44 9.74
CA ARG A 26 11.92 11.69 11.18
C ARG A 26 13.03 12.70 11.45
N ALA A 27 14.15 12.61 10.74
CA ALA A 27 15.25 13.57 10.90
C ALA A 27 14.85 14.99 10.50
N LEU A 28 14.15 15.15 9.37
CA LEU A 28 13.62 16.43 8.93
C LEU A 28 12.60 17.00 9.92
N ALA A 29 11.66 16.18 10.39
CA ALA A 29 10.67 16.60 11.37
C ALA A 29 11.29 17.02 12.70
N LEU A 30 12.33 16.33 13.15
CA LEU A 30 13.10 16.71 14.33
C LEU A 30 13.74 18.09 14.15
N GLY A 31 14.42 18.31 13.02
CA GLY A 31 15.05 19.61 12.71
C GLY A 31 14.05 20.76 12.57
N TRP A 32 12.84 20.48 12.13
CA TRP A 32 11.77 21.47 11.97
C TRP A 32 10.81 21.55 13.15
N GLY A 33 10.90 20.69 14.17
CA GLY A 33 9.98 20.66 15.30
C GLY A 33 8.51 20.43 14.90
N ILE A 34 8.26 19.53 13.94
CA ILE A 34 6.91 19.20 13.44
C ILE A 34 6.58 17.71 13.60
N GLY A 35 5.31 17.34 13.42
CA GLY A 35 4.86 15.95 13.46
C GLY A 35 5.08 15.17 12.14
N VAL A 36 5.22 13.85 12.26
CA VAL A 36 5.26 12.89 11.14
C VAL A 36 4.10 11.92 11.27
N HIS A 37 3.40 11.69 10.16
CA HIS A 37 2.36 10.68 10.05
C HIS A 37 2.64 9.73 8.89
N GLY A 38 2.22 8.48 9.05
CA GLY A 38 2.33 7.44 8.05
C GLY A 38 1.08 7.29 7.18
N TYR A 39 1.26 6.81 5.97
CA TYR A 39 0.18 6.23 5.15
C TYR A 39 0.66 4.93 4.50
N SER A 40 -0.28 4.17 3.92
CA SER A 40 0.03 2.93 3.19
C SER A 40 0.09 3.15 1.68
N SER A 41 1.07 2.53 1.02
CA SER A 41 1.15 2.40 -0.44
C SER A 41 -0.11 1.78 -1.05
N MET A 42 -0.79 0.88 -0.32
CA MET A 42 -2.03 0.26 -0.81
C MET A 42 -3.18 1.27 -0.80
N ALA A 43 -3.32 1.99 0.31
CA ALA A 43 -4.39 2.96 0.52
C ALA A 43 -4.30 4.14 -0.46
N ILE A 44 -3.09 4.63 -0.75
CA ILE A 44 -2.89 5.75 -1.65
C ILE A 44 -3.20 5.38 -3.11
N ILE A 45 -2.90 4.14 -3.53
CA ILE A 45 -3.32 3.61 -4.84
C ILE A 45 -4.84 3.50 -4.89
N ALA A 46 -5.48 2.99 -3.85
CA ALA A 46 -6.93 2.88 -3.80
C ALA A 46 -7.62 4.24 -3.82
N ALA A 47 -7.10 5.23 -3.09
CA ALA A 47 -7.66 6.57 -3.02
C ALA A 47 -7.63 7.31 -4.36
N ALA A 48 -6.66 7.00 -5.22
CA ALA A 48 -6.51 7.60 -6.53
C ALA A 48 -7.04 6.73 -7.68
N ALA A 49 -7.68 5.60 -7.37
CA ALA A 49 -8.30 4.75 -8.36
C ALA A 49 -9.54 5.42 -8.94
N ILE A 50 -9.67 5.37 -10.26
CA ILE A 50 -10.84 5.86 -10.99
C ILE A 50 -11.54 4.63 -11.56
N CYS A 51 -12.68 4.28 -10.96
CA CYS A 51 -13.49 3.12 -11.30
C CYS A 51 -14.93 3.38 -10.80
N ASP A 52 -15.91 2.86 -11.52
CA ASP A 52 -17.33 2.97 -11.16
C ASP A 52 -17.78 1.87 -10.17
N ASP A 53 -16.93 0.87 -9.91
CA ASP A 53 -17.20 -0.20 -8.95
C ASP A 53 -17.11 0.29 -7.50
N GLU A 54 -17.92 -0.28 -6.61
CA GLU A 54 -17.87 0.01 -5.17
C GLU A 54 -16.56 -0.44 -4.50
N ALA A 55 -15.92 -1.48 -5.06
CA ALA A 55 -14.71 -2.07 -4.51
C ALA A 55 -13.71 -2.51 -5.58
N ILE A 56 -12.43 -2.41 -5.22
CA ILE A 56 -11.30 -2.76 -6.08
C ILE A 56 -10.29 -3.62 -5.33
N GLY A 57 -9.51 -4.39 -6.10
CA GLY A 57 -8.29 -5.01 -5.59
C GLY A 57 -7.10 -4.09 -5.81
N VAL A 58 -6.19 -4.03 -4.84
CA VAL A 58 -4.87 -3.45 -5.02
C VAL A 58 -3.84 -4.57 -4.96
N ALA A 59 -2.94 -4.63 -5.93
CA ALA A 59 -1.86 -5.61 -6.01
C ALA A 59 -0.54 -4.91 -6.32
N LEU A 60 0.44 -5.03 -5.42
CA LEU A 60 1.81 -4.56 -5.63
C LEU A 60 2.77 -5.74 -5.73
N ILE A 61 3.77 -5.62 -6.60
CA ILE A 61 4.85 -6.62 -6.66
C ILE A 61 5.55 -6.67 -5.29
N GLY A 62 5.54 -7.86 -4.68
CA GLY A 62 6.25 -8.15 -3.45
C GLY A 62 7.64 -8.73 -3.71
N GLY A 63 8.16 -9.44 -2.71
CA GLY A 63 9.39 -10.24 -2.82
C GLY A 63 9.07 -11.72 -3.08
N HIS A 64 10.07 -12.49 -3.52
CA HIS A 64 9.98 -13.96 -3.62
C HIS A 64 8.85 -14.49 -4.53
N GLY A 65 8.45 -13.71 -5.55
CA GLY A 65 7.37 -14.10 -6.47
C GLY A 65 5.96 -13.93 -5.89
N GLU A 66 5.83 -13.24 -4.76
CA GLU A 66 4.54 -12.89 -4.15
C GLU A 66 4.09 -11.47 -4.55
N LEU A 67 2.80 -11.21 -4.33
CA LEU A 67 2.13 -9.94 -4.45
C LEU A 67 1.65 -9.50 -3.07
N PHE A 68 1.85 -8.23 -2.74
CA PHE A 68 1.11 -7.59 -1.68
C PHE A 68 -0.29 -7.27 -2.19
N VAL A 69 -1.32 -7.84 -1.57
CA VAL A 69 -2.70 -7.72 -2.02
C VAL A 69 -3.62 -7.25 -0.90
N GLN A 70 -4.58 -6.40 -1.26
CA GLN A 70 -5.58 -5.90 -0.32
C GLN A 70 -6.80 -5.36 -1.07
N ARG A 71 -8.00 -5.57 -0.52
CA ARG A 71 -9.28 -5.11 -1.08
C ARG A 71 -9.64 -3.76 -0.48
N TYR A 72 -10.21 -2.87 -1.28
CA TYR A 72 -10.64 -1.53 -0.85
C TYR A 72 -12.02 -1.22 -1.39
N ARG A 73 -12.87 -0.58 -0.58
CA ARG A 73 -14.03 0.16 -1.10
C ARG A 73 -13.58 1.52 -1.63
N LEU A 74 -14.27 2.05 -2.62
CA LEU A 74 -14.07 3.41 -3.13
C LEU A 74 -15.15 4.32 -2.52
N GLN A 75 -14.76 5.50 -2.05
CA GLN A 75 -15.65 6.55 -1.51
C GLN A 75 -16.27 6.31 -0.09
N PRO A 76 -15.60 6.78 0.98
CA PRO A 76 -14.16 7.05 1.02
C PRO A 76 -13.36 5.74 0.95
N PRO A 77 -12.10 5.81 0.49
CA PRO A 77 -11.23 4.64 0.46
C PRO A 77 -11.09 4.04 1.87
N MET A 78 -11.35 2.73 1.99
CA MET A 78 -11.20 1.98 3.24
C MET A 78 -10.83 0.53 2.92
N PRO A 79 -9.89 -0.08 3.65
CA PRO A 79 -9.60 -1.50 3.49
C PRO A 79 -10.81 -2.36 3.85
N LEU A 80 -11.09 -3.35 3.00
CA LEU A 80 -12.11 -4.38 3.18
C LEU A 80 -11.50 -5.74 3.58
N SER A 81 -10.18 -5.87 3.47
CA SER A 81 -9.43 -7.07 3.84
C SER A 81 -8.15 -6.67 4.58
N PRO A 82 -7.52 -7.60 5.32
CA PRO A 82 -6.14 -7.42 5.73
C PRO A 82 -5.21 -7.29 4.51
N LEU A 83 -4.03 -6.71 4.75
CA LEU A 83 -2.91 -6.78 3.81
C LEU A 83 -2.29 -8.17 3.89
N GLU A 84 -2.10 -8.82 2.75
CA GLU A 84 -1.49 -10.15 2.65
C GLU A 84 -0.37 -10.16 1.62
N SER A 85 0.61 -11.06 1.79
CA SER A 85 1.61 -11.41 0.79
C SER A 85 1.29 -12.79 0.25
N LEU A 86 0.82 -12.87 -0.99
CA LEU A 86 0.32 -14.11 -1.60
C LEU A 86 0.98 -14.34 -2.96
N THR A 87 1.13 -15.60 -3.37
CA THR A 87 1.47 -15.90 -4.76
C THR A 87 0.34 -15.40 -5.69
N PRO A 88 0.62 -15.09 -6.97
CA PRO A 88 -0.42 -14.68 -7.92
C PRO A 88 -1.59 -15.67 -7.99
N GLN A 89 -1.32 -16.98 -7.89
CA GLN A 89 -2.36 -18.02 -7.89
C GLN A 89 -3.22 -18.01 -6.62
N ALA A 90 -2.61 -17.81 -5.46
CA ALA A 90 -3.36 -17.71 -4.20
C ALA A 90 -4.21 -16.44 -4.16
N ALA A 91 -3.65 -15.31 -4.62
CA ALA A 91 -4.39 -14.06 -4.76
C ALA A 91 -5.57 -14.21 -5.74
N ALA A 92 -5.36 -14.87 -6.88
CA ALA A 92 -6.41 -15.13 -7.87
C ALA A 92 -7.58 -15.96 -7.31
N ALA A 93 -7.33 -16.85 -6.35
CA ALA A 93 -8.38 -17.62 -5.68
C ALA A 93 -9.16 -16.80 -4.62
N GLY A 94 -8.54 -15.78 -4.04
CA GLY A 94 -9.13 -14.96 -2.96
C GLY A 94 -9.75 -13.63 -3.40
N PHE A 95 -9.44 -13.14 -4.60
CA PHE A 95 -9.84 -11.81 -5.09
C PHE A 95 -10.80 -11.89 -6.28
N SER A 96 -12.01 -11.37 -6.09
CA SER A 96 -13.07 -11.37 -7.09
C SER A 96 -13.30 -10.02 -7.77
N GLU A 97 -12.60 -8.95 -7.34
CA GLU A 97 -12.78 -7.62 -7.89
C GLU A 97 -12.43 -7.56 -9.37
N ALA A 98 -13.35 -7.02 -10.18
CA ALA A 98 -13.15 -6.92 -11.62
C ALA A 98 -11.95 -6.02 -11.95
N HIS A 99 -11.75 -4.95 -11.19
CA HIS A 99 -10.65 -4.01 -11.36
C HIS A 99 -9.55 -4.22 -10.31
N ILE A 100 -8.33 -4.46 -10.78
CA ILE A 100 -7.12 -4.58 -9.94
C ILE A 100 -6.16 -3.44 -10.29
N PHE A 101 -5.73 -2.68 -9.29
CA PHE A 101 -4.80 -1.56 -9.44
C PHE A 101 -3.45 -1.89 -8.82
N GLY A 102 -2.36 -1.40 -9.41
CA GLY A 102 -1.01 -1.51 -8.86
C GLY A 102 -0.04 -2.25 -9.76
N SER A 103 1.26 -2.20 -9.42
CA SER A 103 2.32 -2.84 -10.23
C SER A 103 2.18 -4.37 -10.35
N GLY A 104 1.47 -5.02 -9.43
CA GLY A 104 1.16 -6.45 -9.44
C GLY A 104 -0.15 -6.80 -10.14
N ALA A 105 -0.91 -5.80 -10.63
CA ALA A 105 -2.25 -6.01 -11.16
C ALA A 105 -2.29 -6.99 -12.34
N ALA A 106 -1.37 -6.84 -13.29
CA ALA A 106 -1.29 -7.71 -14.46
C ALA A 106 -0.99 -9.16 -14.07
N GLN A 107 -0.17 -9.40 -13.06
CA GLN A 107 0.17 -10.76 -12.59
C GLN A 107 -1.03 -11.44 -11.93
N LEU A 108 -1.78 -10.71 -11.10
CA LEU A 108 -3.00 -11.23 -10.47
C LEU A 108 -4.08 -11.53 -11.52
N VAL A 109 -4.36 -10.58 -12.42
CA VAL A 109 -5.37 -10.75 -13.47
C VAL A 109 -5.01 -11.90 -14.42
N ALA A 110 -3.74 -12.03 -14.81
CA ALA A 110 -3.27 -13.14 -15.62
C ALA A 110 -3.44 -14.50 -14.91
N ALA A 111 -3.11 -14.58 -13.62
CA ALA A 111 -3.29 -15.81 -12.83
C ALA A 111 -4.77 -16.18 -12.65
N ARG A 112 -5.66 -15.18 -12.58
CA ARG A 112 -7.12 -15.36 -12.48
C ARG A 112 -7.77 -15.67 -13.84
N GLY A 113 -7.17 -15.23 -14.94
CA GLY A 113 -7.69 -15.35 -16.30
C GLY A 113 -8.81 -14.38 -16.66
N THR A 114 -9.24 -13.51 -15.75
CA THR A 114 -10.34 -12.55 -15.95
C THR A 114 -10.14 -11.23 -15.18
N GLY A 115 -10.83 -10.18 -15.63
CA GLY A 115 -10.82 -8.84 -15.05
C GLY A 115 -9.85 -7.88 -15.75
N THR A 116 -9.73 -6.68 -15.19
CA THR A 116 -9.01 -5.55 -15.79
C THR A 116 -7.87 -5.12 -14.86
N ALA A 117 -6.65 -5.14 -15.41
CA ALA A 117 -5.45 -4.68 -14.70
C ALA A 117 -5.18 -3.21 -15.02
N HIS A 118 -4.94 -2.42 -13.97
CA HIS A 118 -4.56 -1.01 -14.06
C HIS A 118 -3.16 -0.85 -13.47
N ASP A 119 -2.16 -0.67 -14.33
CA ASP A 119 -0.80 -0.42 -13.85
C ASP A 119 -0.72 0.94 -13.17
N ARG A 120 -0.29 0.94 -11.91
CA ARG A 120 -0.19 2.14 -11.09
C ARG A 120 0.88 1.97 -10.02
N LEU A 121 1.66 3.01 -9.79
CA LEU A 121 2.57 3.10 -8.66
C LEU A 121 2.01 4.06 -7.60
N PRO A 122 2.39 3.91 -6.32
CA PRO A 122 2.07 4.90 -5.29
C PRO A 122 2.64 6.28 -5.69
N CYS A 123 1.80 7.31 -5.66
CA CYS A 123 2.20 8.69 -5.91
C CYS A 123 1.98 9.52 -4.65
N ALA A 124 3.04 10.11 -4.07
CA ALA A 124 2.93 10.84 -2.82
C ALA A 124 1.95 12.03 -2.86
N ALA A 125 1.69 12.61 -4.03
CA ALA A 125 0.70 13.69 -4.20
C ALA A 125 -0.73 13.23 -3.88
N ASP A 126 -1.03 11.95 -4.09
CA ASP A 126 -2.35 11.35 -3.84
C ASP A 126 -2.61 11.16 -2.33
N ALA A 127 -1.64 11.42 -1.45
CA ALA A 127 -1.82 11.31 0.00
C ALA A 127 -2.89 12.29 0.51
N LEU A 128 -3.14 13.37 -0.24
CA LEU A 128 -4.19 14.35 0.04
C LEU A 128 -5.61 13.81 -0.22
N LEU A 129 -5.74 12.69 -0.95
CA LEU A 129 -7.02 12.02 -1.20
C LEU A 129 -7.41 11.07 -0.06
N LEU A 130 -6.48 10.80 0.86
CA LEU A 130 -6.73 9.88 1.97
C LEU A 130 -7.61 10.54 3.04
N PRO A 131 -8.60 9.81 3.59
CA PRO A 131 -9.25 10.25 4.81
C PRO A 131 -8.25 10.24 5.97
N ASP A 132 -8.49 11.08 6.99
CA ASP A 132 -7.58 11.26 8.14
C ASP A 132 -7.15 9.93 8.78
N VAL A 133 -8.06 8.96 8.88
CA VAL A 133 -7.79 7.63 9.46
C VAL A 133 -6.72 6.84 8.69
N LEU A 134 -6.53 7.09 7.40
CA LEU A 134 -5.51 6.45 6.56
C LEU A 134 -4.29 7.35 6.31
N ALA A 135 -4.43 8.67 6.49
CA ALA A 135 -3.35 9.64 6.35
C ALA A 135 -2.53 9.84 7.65
N ARG A 136 -3.07 9.42 8.80
CA ARG A 136 -2.51 9.67 10.14
C ARG A 136 -2.05 8.41 10.86
N LEU A 137 -1.58 7.40 10.12
CA LEU A 137 -1.03 6.19 10.73
C LEU A 137 0.21 6.51 11.56
N VAL A 138 0.54 5.62 12.49
CA VAL A 138 1.84 5.66 13.17
C VAL A 138 2.93 5.46 12.10
N PRO A 139 3.95 6.34 12.01
CA PRO A 139 4.97 6.25 10.97
C PRO A 139 5.94 5.11 11.30
N THR A 140 5.52 3.87 11.09
CA THR A 140 6.26 2.62 11.27
C THR A 140 6.09 1.73 10.04
N PRO A 141 7.12 0.94 9.66
CA PRO A 141 7.02 0.10 8.47
C PRO A 141 5.82 -0.84 8.51
N ILE A 142 5.06 -0.88 7.42
CA ILE A 142 3.97 -1.81 7.15
C ILE A 142 4.56 -2.96 6.33
N TYR A 143 4.74 -4.11 6.98
CA TYR A 143 5.21 -5.32 6.32
C TYR A 143 4.01 -6.16 5.86
N GLY A 144 4.03 -6.64 4.61
CA GLY A 144 3.02 -7.59 4.13
C GLY A 144 3.25 -9.04 4.57
N ARG A 145 4.30 -9.29 5.36
CA ARG A 145 4.64 -10.60 5.93
C ARG A 145 4.92 -10.42 7.42
N VAL A 146 4.46 -11.35 8.25
CA VAL A 146 4.91 -11.45 9.64
C VAL A 146 6.41 -11.80 9.60
N ALA A 147 7.21 -11.25 10.51
CA ALA A 147 8.64 -11.57 10.53
C ALA A 147 8.83 -13.09 10.69
N ASP A 148 9.37 -13.75 9.67
CA ASP A 148 9.67 -15.20 9.67
C ASP A 148 10.78 -15.62 10.65
N ALA A 149 11.33 -14.67 11.40
CA ALA A 149 12.38 -14.95 12.36
C ALA A 149 11.77 -15.59 13.62
N LYS A 150 11.78 -16.93 13.67
CA LYS A 150 11.82 -17.63 14.96
C LYS A 150 13.14 -17.27 15.65
N PRO A 151 13.14 -16.82 16.91
CA PRO A 151 14.39 -16.69 17.66
C PRO A 151 15.10 -18.04 17.64
N ALA A 152 16.41 -18.04 17.36
CA ALA A 152 17.22 -19.22 17.62
C ALA A 152 17.08 -19.56 19.12
N ALA A 153 16.65 -20.78 19.41
CA ALA A 153 16.59 -21.32 20.76
C ALA A 153 17.99 -21.56 21.33
#